data_AF-A0A1F3SM68-F1
#
_entry.id   AF-A0A1F3SM68-F1
#
_cell.length_a   1.000
_cell.length_b   1.000
_cell.length_c   1.000
_cell.angle_alpha   90.00
_cell.angle_beta   90.00
_cell.angle_gamma   90.00
#
_symmetry.space_group_name_H-M   'P 1'
#
loop_
_entity.id
_entity.type
_entity.pdbx_description
1 polymer ?
#
loop_
_entity_poly.entity_id
_entity_poly.type
_entity_poly.pdbx_seq_one_letter_code
_entity_poly.pdbx_strand_id
1 'polypeptide(L)'
;MKYLILLTLLSFSTILPAAKFSEAEINALVTKPEAQLLAWLRKEGKSPAEITKYYLNAAEQAYMLHQNSVAKVLYKKALKRKDIENKLVAYLPMIEMEIQGDKISDAKKIFQEAETYLKANPALNNQPTQERMTVFKLQISQRPSEEALTQGERESIQMTHSTQMVYSHDLKQYLISKNYEKAFKLIEGQDFTESNVNSQILADVVYTGAKKPRESLYCKKDYDHFPEARDTSYSMKLCGVLLGIQSGSKINEKDFRDLKNLLKSDYPENLYLEQVARDLASKK
;
A
#
# COMPACT_ATOMS: atom_id res chain seq x y z
N MET A 1 23.24 40.40 -36.13
CA MET A 1 22.66 39.18 -35.54
C MET A 1 22.77 39.30 -34.02
N LYS A 2 21.66 39.56 -33.33
CA LYS A 2 21.59 39.60 -31.86
C LYS A 2 20.59 38.54 -31.44
N TYR A 3 21.07 37.55 -30.70
CA TYR A 3 20.30 36.40 -30.25
C TYR A 3 19.28 36.82 -29.19
N LEU A 4 18.03 36.46 -29.44
CA LEU A 4 16.91 36.53 -28.51
C LEU A 4 17.10 35.39 -27.50
N ILE A 5 17.50 35.70 -26.27
CA ILE A 5 17.51 34.71 -25.17
C ILE A 5 16.10 34.71 -24.58
N LEU A 6 15.35 33.68 -24.94
CA LEU A 6 14.10 33.29 -24.30
C LEU A 6 14.40 32.93 -22.84
N LEU A 7 13.94 33.75 -21.89
CA LEU A 7 13.89 33.40 -20.48
C LEU A 7 12.85 32.28 -20.31
N THR A 8 13.33 31.04 -20.23
CA THR A 8 12.56 29.92 -19.72
C THR A 8 12.50 30.04 -18.20
N LEU A 9 11.32 30.38 -17.70
CA LEU A 9 10.91 30.21 -16.31
C LEU A 9 10.88 28.70 -16.02
N LEU A 10 12.02 28.15 -15.62
CA LEU A 10 12.09 26.85 -14.99
C LEU A 10 11.58 26.99 -13.55
N SER A 11 10.40 26.42 -13.33
CA SER A 11 9.85 26.11 -12.02
C SER A 11 10.89 25.35 -11.20
N PHE A 12 11.38 25.98 -10.13
CA PHE A 12 12.13 25.32 -9.07
C PHE A 12 11.19 24.37 -8.31
N SER A 13 11.02 23.16 -8.83
CA SER A 13 10.72 22.00 -8.01
C SER A 13 11.96 21.71 -7.19
N THR A 14 12.05 22.31 -5.99
CA THR A 14 13.08 21.93 -5.01
C THR A 14 12.76 20.54 -4.50
N ILE A 15 13.16 19.53 -5.27
CA ILE A 15 13.49 18.22 -4.71
C ILE A 15 14.61 18.52 -3.71
N LEU A 16 14.27 18.60 -2.42
CA LEU A 16 15.28 18.61 -1.36
C LEU A 16 16.22 17.44 -1.66
N PRO A 17 17.54 17.65 -1.86
CA PRO A 17 18.45 16.54 -2.03
C PRO A 17 18.30 15.69 -0.77
N ALA A 18 17.77 14.47 -0.93
CA ALA A 18 17.64 13.53 0.17
C ALA A 18 19.05 13.31 0.72
N ALA A 19 19.35 13.95 1.86
CA ALA A 19 20.57 13.67 2.58
C ALA A 19 20.54 12.17 2.90
N LYS A 20 21.48 11.41 2.35
CA LYS A 20 21.63 10.00 2.70
C LYS A 20 22.29 9.95 4.08
N PHE A 21 21.49 9.64 5.09
CA PHE A 21 21.97 9.33 6.43
C PHE A 21 22.64 7.95 6.40
N SER A 22 23.79 7.82 7.04
CA SER A 22 24.39 6.53 7.31
C SER A 22 23.52 5.72 8.28
N GLU A 23 23.65 4.39 8.26
CA GLU A 23 22.97 3.52 9.22
C GLU A 23 23.37 3.85 10.67
N ALA A 24 24.61 4.28 10.89
CA ALA A 24 25.08 4.74 12.20
C ALA A 24 24.36 6.01 12.66
N GLU A 25 24.10 6.96 11.76
CA GLU A 25 23.31 8.16 12.06
C GLU A 25 21.86 7.82 12.38
N ILE A 26 21.22 6.97 11.57
CA ILE A 26 19.84 6.50 11.83
C ILE A 26 19.77 5.79 13.19
N ASN A 27 20.70 4.87 13.47
CA ASN A 27 20.75 4.18 14.75
C ASN A 27 20.98 5.12 15.93
N ALA A 28 21.84 6.13 15.78
CA ALA A 28 22.04 7.17 16.79
C ALA A 28 20.74 7.97 17.03
N LEU A 29 20.02 8.33 15.96
CA LEU A 29 18.76 9.06 16.06
C LEU A 29 17.65 8.27 16.74
N VAL A 30 17.63 6.94 16.59
CA VAL A 30 16.65 6.07 17.24
C VAL A 30 17.01 5.84 18.71
N THR A 31 18.25 5.48 18.99
CA THR A 31 18.66 4.89 20.28
C THR A 31 19.10 5.90 21.32
N LYS A 32 19.62 7.07 20.92
CA LYS A 32 20.09 8.07 21.90
C LYS A 32 18.91 8.69 22.66
N PRO A 33 19.06 8.92 23.98
CA PRO A 33 18.12 9.75 24.74
C PRO A 33 17.97 11.13 24.10
N GLU A 34 16.75 11.65 24.04
CA GLU A 34 16.42 12.90 23.33
C GLU A 34 17.31 14.07 23.76
N ALA A 35 17.55 14.22 25.07
CA ALA A 35 18.39 15.30 25.59
C ALA A 35 19.84 15.23 25.07
N GLN A 36 20.41 14.02 24.97
CA GLN A 36 21.78 13.82 24.47
C GLN A 36 21.88 14.09 22.98
N LEU A 37 20.87 13.64 22.22
CA LEU A 37 20.81 13.84 20.78
C LEU A 37 20.64 15.32 20.42
N LEU A 38 19.74 16.04 21.10
CA LEU A 38 19.57 17.48 20.93
C LEU A 38 20.84 18.25 21.31
N ALA A 39 21.53 17.84 22.38
CA ALA A 39 22.81 18.45 22.75
C ALA A 39 23.89 18.23 21.68
N TRP A 40 23.97 17.03 21.11
CA TRP A 40 24.90 16.72 20.03
C TRP A 40 24.59 17.54 18.76
N LEU A 41 23.35 17.51 18.27
CA LEU A 41 22.96 18.26 17.06
C LEU A 41 23.13 19.78 17.21
N ARG A 42 22.87 20.32 18.41
CA ARG A 42 23.12 21.75 18.70
C ARG A 42 24.62 22.07 18.69
N LYS A 43 25.47 21.17 19.19
CA LYS A 43 26.94 21.33 19.09
C LYS A 43 27.41 21.30 17.64
N GLU A 44 26.71 20.58 16.76
CA GLU A 44 26.93 20.61 15.31
C GLU A 44 26.31 21.83 14.60
N GLY A 45 25.81 22.81 15.37
CA GLY A 45 25.28 24.06 14.85
C GLY A 45 23.87 23.96 14.26
N LYS A 46 23.15 22.84 14.47
CA LYS A 46 21.78 22.67 13.95
C LYS A 46 20.79 23.49 14.76
N SER A 47 20.03 24.32 14.07
CA SER A 47 18.86 25.03 14.61
C SER A 47 17.74 24.04 14.97
N PRO A 48 16.76 24.44 15.81
CA PRO A 48 15.60 23.60 16.12
C PRO A 48 14.90 23.06 14.87
N ALA A 49 14.61 23.93 13.89
CA ALA A 49 13.93 23.56 12.66
C ALA A 49 14.75 22.56 11.82
N GLU A 50 16.08 22.71 11.77
CA GLU A 50 16.95 21.75 11.11
C GLU A 50 16.93 20.38 11.79
N ILE A 51 16.84 20.33 13.12
CA ILE A 51 16.70 19.06 13.86
C ILE A 51 15.38 18.37 13.50
N THR A 52 14.27 19.12 13.43
CA THR A 52 12.98 18.55 13.00
C THR A 52 13.05 18.00 11.58
N LYS A 53 13.66 18.74 10.64
CA LYS A 53 13.93 18.25 9.28
C LYS A 53 14.81 16.99 9.29
N TYR A 54 15.81 16.95 10.17
CA TYR A 54 16.71 15.81 10.31
C TYR A 54 15.96 14.53 10.71
N TYR A 55 15.01 14.63 11.66
CA TYR A 55 14.14 13.49 12.01
C TYR A 55 13.25 13.06 10.85
N LEU A 56 12.63 14.01 10.14
CA LEU A 56 11.71 13.70 9.05
C LEU A 56 12.42 13.02 7.88
N ASN A 57 13.58 13.54 7.47
CA ASN A 57 14.35 12.96 6.37
C ASN A 57 14.93 11.57 6.74
N ALA A 58 15.39 11.40 7.97
CA ALA A 58 15.85 10.08 8.44
C ALA A 58 14.69 9.08 8.53
N ALA A 59 13.49 9.53 8.92
CA ALA A 59 12.29 8.69 8.94
C ALA A 59 11.89 8.24 7.53
N GLU A 60 11.90 9.17 6.57
CA GLU A 60 11.61 8.89 5.16
C GLU A 60 12.63 7.91 4.57
N GLN A 61 13.93 8.11 4.81
CA GLN A 61 14.95 7.17 4.36
C GLN A 61 14.75 5.78 4.98
N ALA A 62 14.48 5.70 6.29
CA ALA A 62 14.20 4.43 6.95
C ALA A 62 12.96 3.75 6.35
N TYR A 63 11.92 4.52 6.01
CA TYR A 63 10.72 3.99 5.35
C TYR A 63 11.03 3.46 3.94
N MET A 64 11.82 4.20 3.13
CA MET A 64 12.28 3.76 1.81
C MET A 64 13.14 2.49 1.86
N LEU A 65 13.82 2.25 2.99
CA LEU A 65 14.60 1.03 3.24
C LEU A 65 13.77 -0.08 3.92
N HIS A 66 12.44 0.06 3.96
CA HIS A 66 11.49 -0.87 4.59
C HIS A 66 11.72 -1.11 6.10
N GLN A 67 12.41 -0.19 6.78
CA GLN A 67 12.64 -0.22 8.22
C GLN A 67 11.49 0.46 8.97
N ASN A 68 10.27 -0.03 8.80
CA ASN A 68 9.04 0.62 9.27
C ASN A 68 9.02 0.88 10.80
N SER A 69 9.63 0.01 11.60
CA SER A 69 9.75 0.22 13.05
C SER A 69 10.60 1.44 13.40
N VAL A 70 11.72 1.61 12.69
CA VAL A 70 12.65 2.74 12.83
C VAL A 70 12.01 4.04 12.36
N ALA A 71 11.43 4.03 11.15
CA ALA A 71 10.75 5.18 10.57
C ALA A 71 9.68 5.74 11.51
N LYS A 72 8.85 4.86 12.09
CA LYS A 72 7.81 5.26 13.05
C LYS A 72 8.37 5.90 14.33
N VAL A 73 9.51 5.45 14.85
CA VAL A 73 10.15 6.09 16.00
C VAL A 73 10.57 7.51 15.64
N LEU A 74 11.18 7.70 14.47
CA LEU A 74 11.68 8.99 14.01
C LEU A 74 10.55 9.98 13.71
N TYR A 75 9.47 9.55 13.04
CA TYR A 75 8.27 10.38 12.85
C TYR A 75 7.63 10.77 14.18
N LYS A 76 7.55 9.86 15.16
CA LYS A 76 7.06 10.18 16.52
C LYS A 76 7.96 11.20 17.23
N LYS A 77 9.28 11.16 17.04
CA LYS A 77 10.19 12.19 17.56
C LYS A 77 9.91 13.53 16.89
N ALA A 78 9.76 13.57 15.57
CA ALA A 78 9.40 14.79 14.84
C ALA A 78 8.06 15.39 15.31
N LEU A 79 7.02 14.58 15.52
CA LEU A 79 5.71 15.04 16.00
C LEU A 79 5.73 15.67 17.41
N LYS A 80 6.71 15.31 18.25
CA LYS A 80 6.93 15.88 19.59
C LYS A 80 7.64 17.24 19.56
N ARG A 81 8.19 17.64 18.41
CA ARG A 81 8.85 18.93 18.22
C ARG A 81 7.80 20.04 18.15
N LYS A 82 8.11 21.21 18.74
CA LYS A 82 7.21 22.38 18.70
C LYS A 82 7.26 23.12 17.37
N ASP A 83 8.36 22.94 16.65
CA ASP A 83 8.73 23.63 15.42
C ASP A 83 8.35 22.86 14.14
N ILE A 84 7.56 21.79 14.26
CA ILE A 84 6.97 21.10 13.10
C ILE A 84 5.77 21.92 12.58
N GLU A 85 5.94 22.53 11.40
CA GLU A 85 4.92 23.40 10.81
C GLU A 85 3.73 22.60 10.26
N ASN A 86 4.02 21.53 9.52
CA ASN A 86 3.01 20.64 8.95
C ASN A 86 3.19 19.23 9.52
N LYS A 87 2.29 18.80 10.42
CA LYS A 87 2.36 17.46 11.02
C LYS A 87 1.95 16.32 10.07
N LEU A 88 1.31 16.63 8.94
CA LEU A 88 0.88 15.62 7.97
C LEU A 88 2.05 14.87 7.34
N VAL A 89 3.22 15.53 7.23
CA VAL A 89 4.46 14.91 6.73
C VAL A 89 4.93 13.72 7.60
N ALA A 90 4.42 13.61 8.83
CA ALA A 90 4.64 12.47 9.71
C ALA A 90 3.39 11.59 9.85
N TYR A 91 2.19 12.17 9.95
CA TYR A 91 0.97 11.38 10.08
C TYR A 91 0.69 10.49 8.87
N LEU A 92 0.76 11.00 7.65
CA LEU A 92 0.36 10.25 6.46
C LEU A 92 1.24 9.01 6.23
N PRO A 93 2.58 9.09 6.27
CA PRO A 93 3.43 7.90 6.17
C PRO A 93 3.23 6.93 7.33
N MET A 94 2.96 7.43 8.54
CA MET A 94 2.69 6.56 9.68
C MET A 94 1.37 5.78 9.54
N ILE A 95 0.30 6.40 9.03
CA ILE A 95 -0.96 5.70 8.74
C ILE A 95 -0.72 4.61 7.70
N GLU A 96 -0.02 4.95 6.61
CA GLU A 96 0.32 4.01 5.55
C GLU A 96 1.12 2.81 6.05
N MET A 97 2.16 3.03 6.86
CA MET A 97 2.95 1.95 7.44
C MET A 97 2.13 1.01 8.34
N GLU A 98 1.18 1.54 9.12
CA GLU A 98 0.32 0.69 9.94
C GLU A 98 -0.72 -0.07 9.08
N ILE A 99 -1.23 0.51 8.00
CA ILE A 99 -2.12 -0.20 7.05
C ILE A 99 -1.37 -1.33 6.35
N GLN A 100 -0.17 -1.05 5.82
CA GLN A 100 0.67 -2.06 5.15
C GLN A 100 1.10 -3.18 6.11
N GLY A 101 1.31 -2.85 7.38
CA GLY A 101 1.63 -3.83 8.43
C GLY A 101 0.43 -4.56 9.02
N ASP A 102 -0.77 -4.41 8.45
CA ASP A 102 -2.04 -4.96 8.95
C ASP A 102 -2.37 -4.60 10.42
N LYS A 103 -1.90 -3.43 10.86
CA LYS A 103 -2.11 -2.85 12.21
C LYS A 103 -3.24 -1.84 12.20
N ILE A 104 -4.41 -2.26 11.74
CA ILE A 104 -5.57 -1.38 11.49
C ILE A 104 -6.00 -0.58 12.72
N SER A 105 -5.92 -1.16 13.92
CA SER A 105 -6.24 -0.44 15.17
C SER A 105 -5.31 0.77 15.41
N ASP A 106 -4.02 0.61 15.12
CA ASP A 106 -3.04 1.69 15.30
C ASP A 106 -3.14 2.70 14.15
N ALA A 107 -3.37 2.24 12.92
CA ALA A 107 -3.68 3.11 11.77
C ALA A 107 -4.87 4.02 12.09
N LYS A 108 -5.94 3.47 12.67
CA LYS A 108 -7.15 4.23 13.05
C LYS A 108 -6.86 5.32 14.09
N LYS A 109 -6.02 5.05 15.10
CA LYS A 109 -5.64 6.06 16.11
C LYS A 109 -4.89 7.23 15.46
N ILE A 110 -3.89 6.93 14.63
CA ILE A 110 -3.08 7.94 13.95
C ILE A 110 -3.93 8.73 12.95
N PHE A 111 -4.84 8.05 12.26
CA PHE A 111 -5.82 8.68 11.36
C PHE A 111 -6.70 9.71 12.10
N GLN A 112 -7.23 9.36 13.28
CA GLN A 112 -8.02 10.28 14.10
C GLN A 112 -7.21 11.48 14.57
N GLU A 113 -5.95 11.29 14.95
CA GLU A 113 -5.03 12.38 15.28
C GLU A 113 -4.79 13.33 14.09
N ALA A 114 -4.63 12.76 12.89
CA ALA A 114 -4.47 13.52 11.64
C ALA A 114 -5.73 14.31 11.28
N GLU A 115 -6.92 13.71 11.40
CA GLU A 115 -8.19 14.39 11.19
C GLU A 115 -8.39 15.57 12.15
N THR A 116 -8.11 15.38 13.44
CA THR A 116 -8.19 16.46 14.43
C THR A 116 -7.20 17.57 14.10
N TYR A 117 -5.99 17.23 13.66
CA TYR A 117 -5.01 18.23 13.22
C TYR A 117 -5.48 19.01 11.99
N LEU A 118 -6.07 18.36 10.99
CA LEU A 118 -6.61 19.00 9.79
C LEU A 118 -7.77 19.95 10.10
N LYS A 119 -8.67 19.55 11.01
CA LYS A 119 -9.76 20.41 11.48
C LYS A 119 -9.24 21.69 12.13
N ALA A 120 -8.13 21.61 12.87
CA ALA A 120 -7.47 22.77 13.47
C ALA A 120 -6.62 23.58 12.47
N ASN A 121 -6.28 23.02 11.30
CA ASN A 121 -5.39 23.62 10.30
C ASN A 121 -6.02 23.54 8.89
N PRO A 122 -7.15 24.21 8.65
CA PRO A 122 -7.93 24.06 7.41
C PRO A 122 -7.14 24.41 6.14
N ALA A 123 -6.14 25.27 6.23
CA ALA A 123 -5.25 25.62 5.10
C ALA A 123 -4.46 24.41 4.55
N LEU A 124 -4.24 23.37 5.37
CA LEU A 124 -3.57 22.14 4.96
C LEU A 124 -4.53 21.10 4.34
N ASN A 125 -5.84 21.32 4.47
CA ASN A 125 -6.88 20.41 3.98
C ASN A 125 -7.22 20.67 2.50
N ASN A 126 -6.19 20.69 1.66
CA ASN A 126 -6.32 20.81 0.20
C ASN A 126 -6.79 19.49 -0.43
N GLN A 127 -7.15 19.53 -1.72
CA GLN A 127 -7.69 18.37 -2.43
C GLN A 127 -6.79 17.12 -2.35
N PRO A 128 -5.46 17.18 -2.61
CA PRO A 128 -4.59 16.01 -2.44
C PRO A 128 -4.62 15.41 -1.03
N THR A 129 -4.59 16.25 0.01
CA THR A 129 -4.69 15.79 1.40
C THR A 129 -6.04 15.13 1.68
N GLN A 130 -7.15 15.76 1.24
CA GLN A 130 -8.49 15.21 1.41
C GLN A 130 -8.62 13.83 0.74
N GLU A 131 -8.16 13.72 -0.51
CA GLU A 131 -8.22 12.48 -1.26
C GLU A 131 -7.40 11.37 -0.58
N ARG A 132 -6.18 11.68 -0.12
CA ARG A 132 -5.35 10.72 0.61
C ARG A 132 -6.01 10.27 1.92
N MET A 133 -6.61 11.19 2.66
CA MET A 133 -7.35 10.87 3.89
C MET A 133 -8.58 9.99 3.59
N THR A 134 -9.32 10.26 2.51
CA THR A 134 -10.45 9.41 2.08
C THR A 134 -9.99 7.99 1.75
N VAL A 135 -8.87 7.83 1.04
CA VAL A 135 -8.30 6.50 0.74
C VAL A 135 -7.87 5.78 2.02
N PHE A 136 -7.26 6.48 2.98
CA PHE A 136 -6.93 5.87 4.27
C PHE A 136 -8.17 5.45 5.06
N LYS A 137 -9.22 6.28 5.07
CA LYS A 137 -10.51 5.93 5.68
C LYS A 137 -11.07 4.64 5.08
N LEU A 138 -11.04 4.52 3.76
CA LEU A 138 -11.44 3.31 3.04
C LEU A 138 -10.63 2.09 3.47
N GLN A 139 -9.30 2.18 3.43
CA GLN A 139 -8.41 1.07 3.79
C GLN A 139 -8.58 0.61 5.25
N ILE A 140 -8.70 1.57 6.17
CA ILE A 140 -8.93 1.31 7.61
C ILE A 140 -10.29 0.64 7.84
N SER A 141 -11.31 0.97 7.04
CA SER A 141 -12.65 0.39 7.20
C SER A 141 -12.70 -1.12 6.90
N GLN A 142 -11.77 -1.62 6.07
CA GLN A 142 -11.76 -2.99 5.54
C GLN A 142 -13.13 -3.40 4.96
N ARG A 143 -13.84 -2.46 4.31
CA ARG A 143 -15.11 -2.68 3.61
C ARG A 143 -15.06 -2.09 2.21
N PRO A 144 -15.86 -2.58 1.27
CA PRO A 144 -15.98 -1.96 -0.05
C PRO A 144 -16.34 -0.48 0.03
N SER A 145 -15.90 0.31 -0.94
CA SER A 145 -16.05 1.76 -0.97
C SER A 145 -17.50 2.21 -0.90
N GLU A 146 -18.42 1.46 -1.50
CA GLU A 146 -19.86 1.71 -1.45
C GLU A 146 -20.46 1.63 -0.03
N GLU A 147 -19.79 0.93 0.89
CA GLU A 147 -20.22 0.77 2.29
C GLU A 147 -19.42 1.68 3.24
N ALA A 148 -18.16 1.96 2.89
CA ALA A 148 -17.22 2.69 3.75
C ALA A 148 -17.27 4.21 3.56
N LEU A 149 -17.65 4.67 2.36
CA LEU A 149 -17.59 6.06 1.94
C LEU A 149 -18.97 6.56 1.52
N THR A 150 -19.21 7.84 1.74
CA THR A 150 -20.36 8.54 1.15
C THR A 150 -20.19 8.72 -0.36
N GLN A 151 -21.28 8.99 -1.08
CA GLN A 151 -21.22 9.27 -2.53
C GLN A 151 -20.24 10.42 -2.84
N GLY A 152 -20.33 11.53 -2.12
CA GLY A 152 -19.45 12.68 -2.32
C GLY A 152 -17.98 12.38 -2.03
N GLU A 153 -17.67 11.55 -1.03
CA GLU A 153 -16.30 11.09 -0.78
C GLU A 153 -15.75 10.28 -1.95
N ARG A 154 -16.56 9.40 -2.57
CA ARG A 154 -16.12 8.64 -3.74
C ARG A 154 -15.90 9.52 -4.96
N GLU A 155 -16.80 10.46 -5.21
CA GLU A 155 -16.70 11.42 -6.32
C GLU A 155 -15.53 12.40 -6.16
N SER A 156 -15.07 12.64 -4.93
CA SER A 156 -13.89 13.48 -4.68
C SER A 156 -12.56 12.82 -5.04
N ILE A 157 -12.54 11.50 -5.27
CA ILE A 157 -11.32 10.76 -5.62
C ILE A 157 -11.09 10.90 -7.12
N GLN A 158 -10.15 11.75 -7.51
CA GLN A 158 -9.94 12.12 -8.91
C GLN A 158 -8.55 11.73 -9.42
N MET A 159 -7.55 11.59 -8.55
CA MET A 159 -6.21 11.20 -9.00
C MET A 159 -6.20 9.74 -9.43
N THR A 160 -5.62 9.47 -10.61
CA THR A 160 -5.53 8.12 -11.19
C THR A 160 -4.90 7.09 -10.25
N HIS A 161 -3.92 7.50 -9.45
CA HIS A 161 -3.31 6.61 -8.47
C HIS A 161 -4.31 6.19 -7.38
N SER A 162 -5.07 7.14 -6.83
CA SER A 162 -6.05 6.86 -5.79
C SER A 162 -7.24 6.07 -6.30
N THR A 163 -7.70 6.32 -7.53
CA THR A 163 -8.77 5.51 -8.13
C THR A 163 -8.35 4.06 -8.29
N GLN A 164 -7.09 3.81 -8.67
CA GLN A 164 -6.52 2.46 -8.71
C GLN A 164 -6.43 1.81 -7.30
N MET A 165 -6.10 2.59 -6.27
CA MET A 165 -6.11 2.10 -4.89
C MET A 165 -7.51 1.71 -4.44
N VAL A 166 -8.54 2.50 -4.76
CA VAL A 166 -9.94 2.19 -4.47
C VAL A 166 -10.37 0.92 -5.19
N TYR A 167 -10.07 0.80 -6.48
CA TYR A 167 -10.37 -0.39 -7.27
C TYR A 167 -9.75 -1.66 -6.65
N SER A 168 -8.46 -1.60 -6.32
CA SER A 168 -7.72 -2.74 -5.76
C SER A 168 -8.25 -3.12 -4.38
N HIS A 169 -8.60 -2.11 -3.56
CA HIS A 169 -9.23 -2.33 -2.26
C HIS A 169 -10.60 -2.99 -2.40
N ASP A 170 -11.48 -2.45 -3.24
CA ASP A 170 -12.83 -2.98 -3.45
C ASP A 170 -12.80 -4.42 -3.96
N LEU A 171 -11.94 -4.68 -4.94
CA LEU A 171 -11.73 -6.03 -5.46
C LEU A 171 -11.33 -7.00 -4.33
N LYS A 172 -10.33 -6.62 -3.51
CA LYS A 172 -9.91 -7.42 -2.35
C LYS A 172 -11.05 -7.65 -1.36
N GLN A 173 -11.81 -6.62 -1.00
CA GLN A 173 -12.90 -6.75 -0.03
C GLN A 173 -14.06 -7.61 -0.57
N TYR A 174 -14.39 -7.51 -1.86
CA TYR A 174 -15.39 -8.38 -2.48
C TYR A 174 -14.93 -9.85 -2.53
N LEU A 175 -13.65 -10.11 -2.79
CA LEU A 175 -13.10 -11.47 -2.74
C LEU A 175 -13.15 -12.05 -1.31
N ILE A 176 -12.70 -11.29 -0.31
CA ILE A 176 -12.73 -11.72 1.10
C ILE A 176 -14.16 -11.99 1.58
N SER A 177 -15.11 -11.12 1.23
CA SER A 177 -16.53 -11.26 1.57
C SER A 177 -17.28 -12.27 0.68
N LYS A 178 -16.58 -12.94 -0.25
CA LYS A 178 -17.14 -13.93 -1.19
C LYS A 178 -18.21 -13.35 -2.12
N ASN A 179 -18.24 -12.04 -2.32
CA ASN A 179 -19.16 -11.34 -3.21
C ASN A 179 -18.60 -11.29 -4.64
N TYR A 180 -18.43 -12.48 -5.23
CA TYR A 180 -17.76 -12.63 -6.52
C TYR A 180 -18.49 -11.96 -7.68
N GLU A 181 -19.81 -11.80 -7.62
CA GLU A 181 -20.59 -11.07 -8.63
C GLU A 181 -20.25 -9.57 -8.65
N LYS A 182 -20.09 -8.94 -7.48
CA LYS A 182 -19.62 -7.55 -7.42
C LYS A 182 -18.17 -7.42 -7.86
N ALA A 183 -17.31 -8.36 -7.47
CA ALA A 183 -15.93 -8.41 -7.97
C ALA A 183 -15.89 -8.55 -9.50
N PHE A 184 -16.76 -9.38 -10.08
CA PHE A 184 -16.85 -9.58 -11.52
C PHE A 184 -17.26 -8.31 -12.26
N LYS A 185 -18.25 -7.56 -11.76
CA LYS A 185 -18.66 -6.28 -12.34
C LYS A 185 -17.53 -5.24 -12.41
N LEU A 186 -16.54 -5.30 -11.52
CA LEU A 186 -15.39 -4.40 -11.57
C LEU A 186 -14.45 -4.72 -12.75
N ILE A 187 -14.42 -5.98 -13.19
CA ILE A 187 -13.45 -6.45 -14.20
C ILE A 187 -14.11 -6.83 -15.53
N GLU A 188 -15.44 -6.88 -15.59
CA GLU A 188 -16.19 -7.24 -16.77
C GLU A 188 -15.87 -6.32 -17.95
N GLY A 189 -15.69 -6.90 -19.14
CA GLY A 189 -15.33 -6.18 -20.36
C GLY A 189 -13.83 -5.85 -20.50
N GLN A 190 -13.00 -6.16 -19.49
CA GLN A 190 -11.55 -5.99 -19.58
C GLN A 190 -10.87 -7.26 -20.11
N ASP A 191 -9.87 -7.08 -20.96
CA ASP A 191 -9.00 -8.17 -21.42
C ASP A 191 -7.70 -8.19 -20.60
N PHE A 192 -7.44 -9.34 -19.97
CA PHE A 192 -6.25 -9.54 -19.14
C PHE A 192 -5.16 -10.36 -19.85
N THR A 193 -5.33 -10.71 -21.13
CA THR A 193 -4.38 -11.56 -21.88
C THR A 193 -2.95 -11.01 -21.88
N GLU A 194 -2.80 -9.69 -22.02
CA GLU A 194 -1.48 -9.01 -22.03
C GLU A 194 -1.10 -8.42 -20.66
N SER A 195 -1.95 -8.60 -19.64
CA SER A 195 -1.65 -8.14 -18.30
C SER A 195 -0.55 -9.00 -17.67
N ASN A 196 0.12 -8.47 -16.63
CA ASN A 196 1.02 -9.27 -15.83
C ASN A 196 0.28 -10.45 -15.16
N VAL A 197 1.03 -11.49 -14.80
CA VAL A 197 0.45 -12.73 -14.27
C VAL A 197 -0.39 -12.53 -12.99
N ASN A 198 -0.03 -11.57 -12.13
CA ASN A 198 -0.80 -11.33 -10.90
C ASN A 198 -2.20 -10.77 -11.22
N SER A 199 -2.29 -9.85 -12.19
CA SER A 199 -3.57 -9.34 -12.70
C SER A 199 -4.38 -10.43 -13.39
N GLN A 200 -3.74 -11.28 -14.20
CA GLN A 200 -4.39 -12.44 -14.82
C GLN A 200 -5.00 -13.38 -13.78
N ILE A 201 -4.24 -13.72 -12.74
CA ILE A 201 -4.70 -14.62 -11.67
C ILE A 201 -5.84 -14.00 -10.88
N LEU A 202 -5.77 -12.71 -10.54
CA LEU A 202 -6.88 -12.03 -9.87
C LEU A 202 -8.16 -12.09 -10.73
N ALA A 203 -8.05 -11.87 -12.04
CA ALA A 203 -9.17 -12.04 -12.95
C ALA A 203 -9.68 -13.49 -12.93
N ASP A 204 -8.80 -14.48 -13.05
CA ASP A 204 -9.16 -15.90 -13.04
C ASP A 204 -9.87 -16.33 -11.73
N VAL A 205 -9.41 -15.83 -10.57
CA VAL A 205 -10.09 -16.00 -9.27
C VAL A 205 -11.51 -15.46 -9.32
N VAL A 206 -11.69 -14.26 -9.86
CA VAL A 206 -13.01 -13.59 -9.96
C VAL A 206 -13.93 -14.34 -10.92
N TYR A 207 -13.49 -14.68 -12.13
CA TYR A 207 -14.26 -15.44 -13.11
C TYR A 207 -14.69 -16.81 -12.55
N THR A 208 -13.77 -17.49 -11.87
CA THR A 208 -14.05 -18.78 -11.21
C THR A 208 -15.10 -18.61 -10.11
N GLY A 209 -14.93 -17.62 -9.22
CA GLY A 209 -15.85 -17.37 -8.11
C GLY A 209 -17.24 -16.92 -8.52
N ALA A 210 -17.34 -16.10 -9.57
CA ALA A 210 -18.61 -15.62 -10.13
C ALA A 210 -19.30 -16.67 -11.01
N LYS A 211 -18.76 -17.89 -11.11
CA LYS A 211 -19.27 -18.94 -12.00
C LYS A 211 -19.46 -18.45 -13.44
N LYS A 212 -18.51 -17.62 -13.90
CA LYS A 212 -18.34 -17.22 -15.30
C LYS A 212 -17.06 -17.86 -15.86
N PRO A 213 -16.87 -19.19 -15.73
CA PRO A 213 -15.60 -19.80 -16.10
C PRO A 213 -15.34 -19.57 -17.59
N ARG A 214 -14.11 -19.16 -17.88
CA ARG A 214 -13.58 -19.09 -19.24
C ARG A 214 -13.24 -20.50 -19.72
N GLU A 215 -13.06 -20.67 -21.02
CA GLU A 215 -12.56 -21.94 -21.58
C GLU A 215 -11.16 -22.26 -21.05
N SER A 216 -10.28 -21.26 -21.01
CA SER A 216 -8.97 -21.34 -20.37
C SER A 216 -8.78 -20.16 -19.41
N LEU A 217 -8.14 -20.46 -18.27
CA LEU A 217 -7.59 -19.42 -17.40
C LEU A 217 -6.54 -18.60 -18.15
N TYR A 218 -6.48 -17.31 -17.86
CA TYR A 218 -5.44 -16.43 -18.41
C TYR A 218 -4.04 -16.88 -18.00
N CYS A 219 -3.87 -17.26 -16.73
CA CYS A 219 -2.59 -17.68 -16.18
C CYS A 219 -2.05 -19.01 -16.75
N LYS A 220 -2.87 -19.77 -17.50
CA LYS A 220 -2.52 -21.12 -17.97
C LYS A 220 -1.28 -21.11 -18.88
N LYS A 221 -1.19 -20.14 -19.79
CA LYS A 221 -0.08 -20.06 -20.75
C LYS A 221 1.27 -19.97 -20.02
N ASP A 222 1.35 -19.08 -19.04
CA ASP A 222 2.57 -18.90 -18.24
C ASP A 222 2.84 -20.11 -17.33
N TYR A 223 1.79 -20.69 -16.76
CA TYR A 223 1.89 -21.91 -15.97
C TYR A 223 2.47 -23.10 -16.77
N ASP A 224 2.10 -23.22 -18.05
CA ASP A 224 2.63 -24.25 -18.95
C ASP A 224 4.08 -23.96 -19.37
N HIS A 225 4.40 -22.68 -19.62
CA HIS A 225 5.71 -22.27 -20.14
C HIS A 225 6.82 -22.25 -19.09
N PHE A 226 6.48 -21.99 -17.80
CA PHE A 226 7.45 -21.86 -16.70
C PHE A 226 7.23 -22.93 -15.61
N PRO A 227 7.54 -24.21 -15.89
CA PRO A 227 7.31 -25.30 -14.95
C PRO A 227 8.09 -25.18 -13.64
N GLU A 228 9.29 -24.59 -13.66
CA GLU A 228 10.14 -24.35 -12.49
C GLU A 228 9.55 -23.32 -11.51
N ALA A 229 8.69 -22.42 -12.00
CA ALA A 229 8.05 -21.39 -11.19
C ALA A 229 6.85 -21.93 -10.38
N ARG A 230 6.35 -23.14 -10.68
CA ARG A 230 5.16 -23.73 -10.05
C ARG A 230 5.30 -23.96 -8.55
N ASP A 231 6.52 -24.20 -8.07
CA ASP A 231 6.80 -24.44 -6.66
C ASP A 231 7.42 -23.25 -5.94
N THR A 232 7.87 -22.23 -6.66
CA THR A 232 8.62 -21.08 -6.12
C THR A 232 7.88 -19.76 -6.22
N SER A 233 6.80 -19.68 -7.02
CA SER A 233 5.96 -18.49 -7.16
C SER A 233 4.55 -18.74 -6.62
N TYR A 234 4.04 -17.83 -5.77
CA TYR A 234 2.66 -17.93 -5.26
C TYR A 234 1.67 -17.84 -6.41
N SER A 235 1.99 -17.05 -7.44
CA SER A 235 1.10 -16.77 -8.55
C SER A 235 0.92 -18.04 -9.40
N MET A 236 2.00 -18.73 -9.71
CA MET A 236 1.95 -20.03 -10.41
C MET A 236 1.30 -21.12 -9.58
N LYS A 237 1.61 -21.20 -8.27
CA LYS A 237 0.98 -22.19 -7.38
C LYS A 237 -0.53 -21.96 -7.26
N LEU A 238 -0.97 -20.70 -7.17
CA LEU A 238 -2.38 -20.33 -7.19
C LEU A 238 -3.03 -20.65 -8.55
N CYS A 239 -2.35 -20.41 -9.67
CA CYS A 239 -2.83 -20.80 -10.99
C CYS A 239 -3.07 -22.31 -11.09
N GLY A 240 -2.14 -23.14 -10.59
CA GLY A 240 -2.30 -24.59 -10.54
C GLY A 240 -3.51 -25.04 -9.73
N VAL A 241 -3.75 -24.40 -8.58
CA VAL A 241 -4.97 -24.63 -7.76
C VAL A 241 -6.22 -24.26 -8.55
N LEU A 242 -6.26 -23.12 -9.22
CA LEU A 242 -7.40 -22.69 -10.03
C LEU A 242 -7.66 -23.61 -11.22
N LEU A 243 -6.61 -24.10 -11.89
CA LEU A 243 -6.73 -25.09 -12.97
C LEU A 243 -7.36 -26.39 -12.46
N GLY A 244 -6.91 -26.88 -11.30
CA GLY A 244 -7.50 -28.06 -10.67
C GLY A 244 -8.95 -27.84 -10.25
N ILE A 245 -9.30 -26.64 -9.77
CA ILE A 245 -10.69 -26.27 -9.50
C ILE A 245 -11.49 -26.29 -10.79
N GLN A 246 -11.01 -25.68 -11.88
CA GLN A 246 -11.71 -25.65 -13.17
C GLN A 246 -11.97 -27.05 -13.73
N SER A 247 -10.99 -27.97 -13.63
CA SER A 247 -11.13 -29.37 -14.07
C SER A 247 -12.01 -30.25 -13.15
N GLY A 248 -12.41 -29.75 -11.99
CA GLY A 248 -13.16 -30.55 -11.00
C GLY A 248 -12.30 -31.53 -10.22
N SER A 249 -10.98 -31.36 -10.25
CA SER A 249 -10.06 -32.14 -9.44
C SER A 249 -10.15 -31.73 -7.97
N LYS A 250 -10.01 -32.72 -7.06
CA LYS A 250 -9.87 -32.45 -5.63
C LYS A 250 -8.48 -31.90 -5.36
N ILE A 251 -8.40 -30.66 -4.87
CA ILE A 251 -7.14 -30.02 -4.49
C ILE A 251 -6.65 -30.61 -3.16
N ASN A 252 -5.36 -30.91 -3.06
CA ASN A 252 -4.78 -31.48 -1.85
C ASN A 252 -4.57 -30.40 -0.80
N GLU A 253 -4.75 -30.73 0.48
CA GLU A 253 -4.43 -29.84 1.60
C GLU A 253 -2.96 -29.40 1.60
N LYS A 254 -2.07 -30.24 1.07
CA LYS A 254 -0.66 -29.88 0.87
C LYS A 254 -0.53 -28.64 -0.03
N ASP A 255 -1.28 -28.56 -1.13
CA ASP A 255 -1.15 -27.47 -2.11
C ASP A 255 -1.53 -26.12 -1.49
N PHE A 256 -2.60 -26.10 -0.69
CA PHE A 256 -2.98 -24.90 0.04
C PHE A 256 -1.99 -24.53 1.13
N ARG A 257 -1.44 -25.51 1.86
CA ARG A 257 -0.42 -25.25 2.87
C ARG A 257 0.84 -24.65 2.27
N ASP A 258 1.28 -25.18 1.14
CA ASP A 258 2.47 -24.69 0.43
C ASP A 258 2.22 -23.26 -0.09
N LEU A 259 1.04 -22.99 -0.67
CA LEU A 259 0.63 -21.64 -1.08
C LEU A 259 0.62 -20.66 0.10
N LYS A 260 0.03 -21.07 1.23
CA LYS A 260 -0.04 -20.26 2.46
C LYS A 260 1.35 -19.90 3.00
N ASN A 261 2.26 -20.87 3.02
CA ASN A 261 3.63 -20.66 3.51
C ASN A 261 4.37 -19.64 2.65
N LEU A 262 4.24 -19.75 1.33
CA LEU A 262 4.89 -18.85 0.38
C LEU A 262 4.32 -17.42 0.47
N LEU A 263 2.99 -17.28 0.55
CA LEU A 263 2.34 -15.99 0.78
C LEU A 263 2.75 -15.38 2.13
N LYS A 264 2.80 -16.17 3.20
CA LYS A 264 3.13 -15.65 4.53
C LYS A 264 4.58 -15.14 4.62
N SER A 265 5.51 -15.78 3.92
CA SER A 265 6.92 -15.40 3.92
C SER A 265 7.15 -14.11 3.13
N ASP A 266 6.66 -14.10 1.89
CA ASP A 266 7.16 -13.16 0.88
C ASP A 266 6.09 -12.18 0.38
N TYR A 267 4.80 -12.48 0.58
CA TYR A 267 3.66 -11.71 0.04
C TYR A 267 2.48 -11.62 1.04
N PRO A 268 2.70 -11.15 2.29
CA PRO A 268 1.71 -11.21 3.36
C PRO A 268 0.39 -10.48 3.02
N GLU A 269 0.44 -9.43 2.18
CA GLU A 269 -0.72 -8.69 1.71
C GLU A 269 -1.68 -9.52 0.84
N ASN A 270 -1.16 -10.58 0.23
CA ASN A 270 -1.86 -11.53 -0.65
C ASN A 270 -2.29 -12.81 0.08
N LEU A 271 -2.02 -12.94 1.39
CA LEU A 271 -2.39 -14.12 2.18
C LEU A 271 -3.88 -14.47 2.07
N TYR A 272 -4.74 -13.46 1.89
CA TYR A 272 -6.18 -13.67 1.69
C TYR A 272 -6.52 -14.52 0.45
N LEU A 273 -5.66 -14.54 -0.58
CA LEU A 273 -5.89 -15.30 -1.81
C LEU A 273 -5.86 -16.80 -1.57
N GLU A 274 -5.10 -17.29 -0.59
CA GLU A 274 -5.13 -18.71 -0.21
C GLU A 274 -6.51 -19.09 0.36
N GLN A 275 -7.05 -18.27 1.25
CA GLN A 275 -8.38 -18.50 1.81
C GLN A 275 -9.47 -18.43 0.72
N VAL A 276 -9.37 -17.46 -0.20
CA VAL A 276 -10.25 -17.37 -1.36
C VAL A 276 -10.17 -18.64 -2.22
N ALA A 277 -8.97 -19.12 -2.53
CA ALA A 277 -8.80 -20.35 -3.31
C ALA A 277 -9.42 -21.58 -2.62
N ARG A 278 -9.26 -21.70 -1.29
CA ARG A 278 -9.93 -22.75 -0.50
C ARG A 278 -11.44 -22.66 -0.60
N ASP A 279 -11.99 -21.46 -0.44
CA ASP A 279 -13.43 -21.23 -0.51
C ASP A 279 -14.00 -21.54 -1.90
N LEU A 280 -13.23 -21.33 -2.96
CA LEU A 280 -13.60 -21.72 -4.32
C LEU A 280 -13.59 -23.24 -4.49
N ALA A 281 -12.60 -23.93 -3.94
CA ALA A 281 -12.49 -25.40 -4.02
C ALA A 281 -13.59 -26.11 -3.21
N SER A 282 -14.05 -25.54 -2.09
CA SER A 282 -15.07 -26.15 -1.23
C SER A 282 -16.51 -25.92 -1.69
N LYS A 283 -16.74 -25.06 -2.70
CA LYS A 283 -18.09 -24.73 -3.22
C LYS A 283 -18.61 -25.73 -4.27
N LYS A 284 -17.93 -26.88 -4.43
CA LYS A 284 -18.33 -27.97 -5.33
C LYS A 284 -19.06 -29.08 -4.59
#